data_AF-A0A8S0G5K0-F1
#
_entry.id   AF-A0A8S0G5K0-F1
#
_cell.length_a   1.000
_cell.length_b   1.000
_cell.length_c   1.000
_cell.angle_alpha   90.00
_cell.angle_beta   90.00
_cell.angle_gamma   90.00
#
_symmetry.space_group_name_H-M   'P 1'
#
loop_
_entity.id
_entity.type
_entity.pdbx_description
1 polymer ?
#
loop_
_entity_poly.entity_id
_entity_poly.type
_entity_poly.pdbx_seq_one_letter_code
_entity_poly.pdbx_strand_id
1 'polypeptide(L)'
;MSAVDRLVRQGGTAILSETSEIYGAEHLLTRRAISREVGEKLIRRIKWWEEYCKRTGSEMNNNPSAGNKAGGLTTVLEKSLGGIAKAGTTSLMDVYEYAEPVTAKGLVFMDTPGYDPMAVTGQIAGGANLLCFTTGRGSAFGAKPTPCLKLSTNNALWQRQRDDMDLNRFLQNSGQSCRRVVIHFMWHDC
;
A
#
# COMPACT_ATOMS: atom_id res chain seq x y z
N MET A 1 -15.50 -7.82 5.56
CA MET A 1 -15.30 -6.35 5.53
C MET A 1 -13.86 -6.07 5.95
N SER A 2 -13.11 -5.29 5.17
CA SER A 2 -11.68 -5.07 5.42
C SER A 2 -11.43 -4.10 6.58
N ALA A 3 -10.20 -4.08 7.11
CA ALA A 3 -9.78 -3.10 8.12
C ALA A 3 -9.89 -1.65 7.61
N VAL A 4 -9.53 -1.42 6.34
CA VAL A 4 -9.71 -0.12 5.66
C VAL A 4 -11.19 0.28 5.65
N ASP A 5 -12.09 -0.60 5.24
CA ASP A 5 -13.52 -0.27 5.19
C ASP A 5 -14.07 0.13 6.57
N ARG A 6 -13.64 -0.59 7.62
CA ARG A 6 -14.03 -0.30 9.01
C ARG A 6 -13.50 1.05 9.47
N LEU A 7 -12.25 1.35 9.15
CA LEU A 7 -11.65 2.63 9.47
C LEU A 7 -12.40 3.79 8.79
N VAL A 8 -12.64 3.67 7.48
CA VAL A 8 -13.33 4.70 6.69
C VAL A 8 -14.74 4.91 7.23
N ARG A 9 -15.45 3.84 7.58
CA ARG A 9 -16.78 3.91 8.23
C ARG A 9 -16.76 4.65 9.57
N GLN A 10 -15.64 4.63 10.28
CA GLN A 10 -15.44 5.36 11.54
C GLN A 10 -14.96 6.81 11.31
N GLY A 11 -14.95 7.31 10.08
CA GLY A 11 -14.51 8.67 9.73
C GLY A 11 -12.99 8.83 9.65
N GLY A 12 -12.25 7.72 9.60
CA GLY A 12 -10.79 7.72 9.43
C GLY A 12 -10.34 7.95 7.98
N THR A 13 -9.03 8.13 7.82
CA THR A 13 -8.37 8.20 6.51
C THR A 13 -7.41 7.02 6.37
N ALA A 14 -7.52 6.26 5.29
CA ALA A 14 -6.57 5.23 4.90
C ALA A 14 -5.75 5.73 3.71
N ILE A 15 -4.42 5.71 3.81
CA ILE A 15 -3.53 6.08 2.70
C ILE A 15 -2.98 4.81 2.07
N LEU A 16 -3.34 4.56 0.81
CA LEU A 16 -2.64 3.61 -0.05
C LEU A 16 -1.49 4.35 -0.76
N SER A 17 -0.37 3.69 -1.01
CA SER A 17 0.77 4.28 -1.69
C SER A 17 1.40 3.29 -2.68
N GLU A 18 2.62 3.60 -3.15
CA GLU A 18 3.43 2.80 -4.06
C GLU A 18 2.84 2.70 -5.47
N THR A 19 3.14 3.68 -6.31
CA THR A 19 2.53 3.81 -7.65
C THR A 19 2.86 2.65 -8.58
N SER A 20 4.04 2.05 -8.45
CA SER A 20 4.41 0.82 -9.17
C SER A 20 3.60 -0.40 -8.74
N GLU A 21 3.05 -0.43 -7.52
CA GLU A 21 2.28 -1.55 -6.96
C GLU A 21 0.81 -1.56 -7.40
N ILE A 22 0.39 -0.60 -8.22
CA ILE A 22 -0.96 -0.56 -8.80
C ILE A 22 -0.92 -0.55 -10.33
N TYR A 23 0.28 -0.50 -10.92
CA TYR A 23 0.47 -0.37 -12.36
C TYR A 23 -0.11 -1.58 -13.12
N GLY A 24 -0.92 -1.30 -14.13
CA GLY A 24 -1.68 -2.29 -14.90
C GLY A 24 -3.04 -2.66 -14.27
N ALA A 25 -3.30 -2.26 -13.03
CA ALA A 25 -4.58 -2.49 -12.35
C ALA A 25 -5.22 -1.20 -11.80
N GLU A 26 -4.65 -0.02 -12.10
CA GLU A 26 -5.09 1.28 -11.60
C GLU A 26 -6.55 1.60 -11.95
N HIS A 27 -7.06 1.00 -13.02
CA HIS A 27 -8.46 1.10 -13.43
C HIS A 27 -9.44 0.61 -12.35
N LEU A 28 -9.03 -0.30 -11.46
CA LEU A 28 -9.84 -0.74 -10.32
C LEU A 28 -10.01 0.35 -9.25
N LEU A 29 -9.02 1.25 -9.12
CA LEU A 29 -9.11 2.41 -8.25
C LEU A 29 -9.87 3.55 -8.91
N THR A 30 -9.62 3.82 -10.20
CA THR A 30 -10.30 4.93 -10.91
C THR A 30 -11.78 4.68 -11.12
N ARG A 31 -12.22 3.42 -11.33
CA ARG A 31 -13.65 3.07 -11.43
C ARG A 31 -14.46 3.38 -10.19
N ARG A 32 -13.81 3.50 -9.03
CA ARG A 32 -14.44 3.84 -7.74
C ARG A 32 -13.96 5.18 -7.19
N ALA A 33 -13.34 6.02 -8.01
CA ALA A 33 -13.03 7.39 -7.63
C ALA A 33 -14.31 8.17 -7.37
N ILE A 34 -14.29 9.06 -6.37
CA ILE A 34 -15.45 9.88 -6.01
C ILE A 34 -15.84 10.85 -7.13
N SER A 35 -14.89 11.21 -7.98
CA SER A 35 -15.10 12.04 -9.15
C SER A 35 -14.12 11.71 -10.27
N ARG A 36 -14.40 12.20 -11.48
CA ARG A 36 -13.52 12.04 -12.63
C ARG A 36 -12.17 12.70 -12.39
N GLU A 37 -12.16 13.86 -11.76
CA GLU A 37 -10.96 14.66 -11.49
C GLU A 37 -9.99 13.88 -10.58
N VAL A 38 -10.51 13.17 -9.57
CA VAL A 38 -9.70 12.32 -8.69
C VAL A 38 -9.14 11.12 -9.46
N GLY A 39 -9.94 10.48 -10.31
CA GLY A 39 -9.46 9.41 -11.19
C GLY A 39 -8.35 9.89 -12.12
N GLU A 40 -8.51 11.08 -12.72
CA GLU A 40 -7.50 11.68 -13.61
C GLU A 40 -6.23 12.09 -12.88
N LYS A 41 -6.30 12.51 -11.60
CA LYS A 41 -5.10 12.73 -10.76
C LYS A 41 -4.26 11.45 -10.68
N LEU A 42 -4.90 10.29 -10.42
CA LEU A 42 -4.19 9.01 -10.34
C LEU A 42 -3.51 8.66 -11.67
N ILE A 43 -4.24 8.78 -12.78
CA ILE A 43 -3.70 8.49 -14.12
C ILE A 43 -2.54 9.43 -14.47
N ARG A 44 -2.58 10.70 -14.07
CA ARG A 44 -1.46 11.63 -14.26
C ARG A 44 -0.19 11.20 -13.52
N ARG A 45 -0.31 10.54 -12.35
CA ARG A 45 0.86 9.99 -11.63
C ARG A 45 1.43 8.78 -12.35
N ILE A 46 0.59 7.86 -12.79
CA ILE A 46 1.03 6.71 -13.59
C ILE A 46 1.81 7.18 -14.82
N LYS A 47 1.27 8.12 -15.61
CA LYS A 47 1.96 8.67 -16.78
C LYS A 47 3.29 9.36 -16.45
N TRP A 48 3.32 10.11 -15.35
CA TRP A 48 4.56 10.76 -14.91
C TRP A 48 5.65 9.72 -14.60
N TRP A 49 5.30 8.62 -13.95
CA TRP A 49 6.25 7.52 -13.68
C TRP A 49 6.66 6.77 -14.95
N GLU A 50 5.75 6.57 -15.92
CA GLU A 50 6.11 5.98 -17.21
C GLU A 50 7.15 6.84 -17.94
N GLU A 51 6.95 8.16 -17.96
CA GLU A 51 7.90 9.12 -18.53
C GLU A 51 9.22 9.13 -17.76
N TYR A 52 9.17 9.10 -16.43
CA TYR A 52 10.35 9.03 -15.58
C TYR A 52 11.19 7.79 -15.91
N CYS A 53 10.58 6.61 -15.93
CA CYS A 53 11.24 5.35 -16.26
C CYS A 53 11.84 5.37 -17.66
N LYS A 54 11.11 5.88 -18.66
CA LYS A 54 11.63 6.02 -20.05
C LYS A 54 12.91 6.85 -20.10
N ARG A 55 12.99 7.96 -19.38
CA ARG A 55 14.19 8.82 -19.36
C ARG A 55 15.38 8.15 -18.67
N THR A 56 15.14 7.28 -17.69
CA THR A 56 16.19 6.57 -16.95
C THR A 56 16.55 5.22 -17.55
N GLY A 57 16.00 4.87 -18.74
CA GLY A 57 16.20 3.56 -19.36
C GLY A 57 15.64 2.41 -18.53
N SER A 58 14.69 2.70 -17.65
CA SER A 58 14.00 1.74 -16.80
C SER A 58 12.59 1.47 -17.31
N GLU A 59 11.94 0.42 -16.84
CA GLU A 59 10.54 0.13 -17.15
C GLU A 59 9.73 0.02 -15.86
N MET A 60 8.51 0.54 -15.86
CA MET A 60 7.60 0.38 -14.72
C MET A 60 7.09 -1.06 -14.59
N ASN A 61 7.09 -1.80 -15.70
CA ASN A 61 6.77 -3.23 -15.79
C ASN A 61 7.98 -4.13 -15.50
N ASN A 62 9.05 -3.62 -14.87
CA ASN A 62 10.24 -4.43 -14.71
C ASN A 62 9.92 -5.64 -13.80
N ASN A 63 10.11 -6.81 -14.42
CA ASN A 63 9.75 -8.17 -14.03
C ASN A 63 9.93 -8.45 -12.52
N PRO A 64 9.11 -9.32 -11.89
CA PRO A 64 9.18 -9.59 -10.46
C PRO A 64 10.58 -10.01 -10.01
N SER A 65 11.01 -9.53 -8.85
CA SER A 65 12.28 -9.93 -8.21
C SER A 65 12.37 -11.45 -8.05
N ALA A 66 13.60 -11.98 -7.90
CA ALA A 66 13.84 -13.43 -7.90
C ALA A 66 12.95 -14.18 -6.90
N GLY A 67 12.71 -13.60 -5.72
CA GLY A 67 11.83 -14.24 -4.77
C GLY A 67 10.33 -14.00 -4.99
N ASN A 68 9.90 -13.02 -5.80
CA ASN A 68 8.48 -12.88 -6.18
C ASN A 68 8.07 -14.04 -7.11
N LYS A 69 8.97 -14.45 -8.00
CA LYS A 69 8.81 -15.67 -8.81
C LYS A 69 8.78 -16.91 -7.93
N ALA A 70 9.64 -16.98 -6.90
CA ALA A 70 9.63 -18.08 -5.93
C ALA A 70 8.36 -18.08 -5.04
N GLY A 71 7.75 -16.92 -4.82
CA GLY A 71 6.50 -16.73 -4.07
C GLY A 71 5.22 -16.92 -4.91
N GLY A 72 5.34 -17.30 -6.18
CA GLY A 72 4.20 -17.61 -7.06
C GLY A 72 3.57 -16.42 -7.78
N LEU A 73 4.15 -15.21 -7.70
CA LEU A 73 3.71 -14.07 -8.51
C LEU A 73 4.41 -14.13 -9.88
N THR A 74 3.64 -14.54 -10.88
CA THR A 74 4.07 -14.78 -12.25
C THR A 74 3.94 -13.54 -13.13
N THR A 75 3.10 -12.56 -12.75
CA THR A 75 2.90 -11.32 -13.52
C THR A 75 2.87 -10.07 -12.64
N VAL A 76 3.24 -8.92 -13.23
CA VAL A 76 3.08 -7.60 -12.57
C VAL A 76 1.61 -7.32 -12.21
N LEU A 77 0.66 -7.88 -12.97
CA LEU A 77 -0.76 -7.75 -12.66
C LEU A 77 -1.17 -8.43 -11.36
N GLU A 78 -0.67 -9.63 -11.05
CA GLU A 78 -0.98 -10.32 -9.78
C GLU A 78 -0.47 -9.52 -8.57
N LYS A 79 0.71 -8.93 -8.72
CA LYS A 79 1.28 -8.01 -7.74
C LYS A 79 0.39 -6.79 -7.56
N SER A 80 -0.05 -6.18 -8.66
CA SER A 80 -0.92 -5.01 -8.63
C SER A 80 -2.31 -5.30 -8.04
N LEU A 81 -2.86 -6.48 -8.29
CA LEU A 81 -4.11 -6.93 -7.67
C LEU A 81 -3.96 -7.11 -6.16
N GLY A 82 -2.84 -7.68 -5.70
CA GLY A 82 -2.49 -7.73 -4.28
C GLY A 82 -2.34 -6.34 -3.66
N GLY A 83 -1.71 -5.42 -4.40
CA GLY A 83 -1.60 -3.98 -4.13
C GLY A 83 -2.95 -3.31 -3.88
N ILE A 84 -3.93 -3.56 -4.75
CA ILE A 84 -5.25 -2.91 -4.68
C ILE A 84 -6.18 -3.57 -3.65
N ALA A 85 -6.06 -4.87 -3.42
CA ALA A 85 -6.87 -5.59 -2.42
C ALA A 85 -6.72 -5.00 -1.00
N LYS A 86 -5.55 -4.43 -0.73
CA LYS A 86 -5.20 -3.70 0.49
C LYS A 86 -6.08 -2.48 0.73
N ALA A 87 -6.50 -1.80 -0.34
CA ALA A 87 -7.31 -0.59 -0.28
C ALA A 87 -8.79 -0.82 0.09
N GLY A 88 -9.19 -2.06 0.39
CA GLY A 88 -10.57 -2.39 0.73
C GLY A 88 -11.52 -2.17 -0.44
N THR A 89 -12.75 -1.76 -0.14
CA THR A 89 -13.87 -1.63 -1.09
C THR A 89 -14.44 -0.22 -1.20
N THR A 90 -14.06 0.70 -0.31
CA THR A 90 -14.55 2.09 -0.31
C THR A 90 -14.04 2.91 -1.50
N SER A 91 -14.74 4.00 -1.82
CA SER A 91 -14.37 4.92 -2.89
C SER A 91 -13.02 5.59 -2.66
N LEU A 92 -12.28 5.85 -3.74
CA LEU A 92 -11.06 6.65 -3.73
C LEU A 92 -11.43 8.13 -3.64
N MET A 93 -11.06 8.78 -2.56
CA MET A 93 -11.51 10.12 -2.18
C MET A 93 -10.59 11.22 -2.69
N ASP A 94 -9.27 10.99 -2.71
CA ASP A 94 -8.31 11.91 -3.32
C ASP A 94 -6.98 11.22 -3.63
N VAL A 95 -6.14 11.90 -4.40
CA VAL A 95 -4.78 11.51 -4.79
C VAL A 95 -3.83 12.65 -4.46
N TYR A 96 -2.77 12.34 -3.72
CA TYR A 96 -1.77 13.26 -3.21
C TYR A 96 -0.40 12.98 -3.85
N GLU A 97 0.40 14.02 -4.03
CA GLU A 97 1.81 13.88 -4.38
C GLU A 97 2.65 13.45 -3.16
N TYR A 98 3.90 13.09 -3.39
CA TYR A 98 4.80 12.62 -2.33
C TYR A 98 4.91 13.65 -1.20
N ALA A 99 4.62 13.21 0.04
CA ALA A 99 4.63 14.03 1.25
C ALA A 99 3.65 15.22 1.27
N GLU A 100 2.69 15.28 0.36
CA GLU A 100 1.65 16.30 0.39
C GLU A 100 0.73 16.09 1.62
N PRO A 101 0.34 17.17 2.35
CA PRO A 101 -0.53 17.07 3.51
C PRO A 101 -1.90 16.46 3.17
N VAL A 102 -2.23 15.33 3.79
CA VAL A 102 -3.48 14.63 3.55
C VAL A 102 -4.63 15.30 4.30
N THR A 103 -5.62 15.80 3.55
CA THR A 103 -6.75 16.56 4.08
C THR A 103 -8.08 15.80 4.01
N ALA A 104 -8.26 14.96 2.99
CA ALA A 104 -9.49 14.21 2.76
C ALA A 104 -9.69 13.06 3.78
N LYS A 105 -10.96 12.70 4.00
CA LYS A 105 -11.38 11.53 4.78
C LYS A 105 -11.77 10.39 3.86
N GLY A 106 -11.58 9.15 4.32
CA GLY A 106 -11.81 7.94 3.53
C GLY A 106 -10.52 7.33 2.96
N LEU A 107 -10.64 6.53 1.91
CA LEU A 107 -9.49 5.97 1.21
C LEU A 107 -8.88 7.04 0.31
N VAL A 108 -7.59 7.32 0.47
CA VAL A 108 -6.81 8.23 -0.38
C VAL A 108 -5.59 7.51 -0.93
N PHE A 109 -5.02 8.02 -2.01
CA PHE A 109 -3.78 7.52 -2.58
C PHE A 109 -2.67 8.57 -2.43
N MET A 110 -1.46 8.16 -2.06
CA MET A 110 -0.28 9.01 -2.08
C MET A 110 0.73 8.46 -3.07
N ASP A 111 1.17 9.29 -4.00
CA ASP A 111 2.19 8.96 -4.98
C ASP A 111 3.54 8.76 -4.29
N THR A 112 4.03 7.52 -4.28
CA THR A 112 5.35 7.19 -3.73
C THR A 112 6.07 6.16 -4.60
N PRO A 113 7.41 6.10 -4.54
CA PRO A 113 8.16 4.95 -5.05
C PRO A 113 7.73 3.66 -4.33
N GLY A 114 7.93 2.50 -4.97
CA GLY A 114 7.67 1.18 -4.38
C GLY A 114 8.75 0.68 -3.40
N TYR A 115 9.60 1.57 -2.88
CA TYR A 115 10.65 1.22 -1.92
C TYR A 115 10.27 1.70 -0.52
N ASP A 116 10.24 0.75 0.41
CA ASP A 116 9.71 0.87 1.78
C ASP A 116 10.05 2.16 2.52
N PRO A 117 11.35 2.46 2.74
CA PRO A 117 11.70 3.61 3.55
C PRO A 117 11.25 4.91 2.88
N MET A 118 11.20 4.96 1.55
CA MET A 118 10.73 6.13 0.82
C MET A 118 9.21 6.24 0.89
N ALA A 119 8.49 5.15 0.60
CA ALA A 119 7.02 5.13 0.65
C ALA A 119 6.50 5.56 2.02
N VAL A 120 7.02 4.95 3.08
CA VAL A 120 6.60 5.23 4.46
C VAL A 120 7.01 6.64 4.88
N THR A 121 8.19 7.13 4.48
CA THR A 121 8.60 8.52 4.78
C THR A 121 7.61 9.52 4.18
N GLY A 122 7.22 9.34 2.91
CA GLY A 122 6.21 10.18 2.27
C GLY A 122 4.89 10.18 3.03
N GLN A 123 4.40 9.00 3.43
CA GLN A 123 3.15 8.88 4.18
C GLN A 123 3.20 9.56 5.55
N ILE A 124 4.28 9.35 6.31
CA ILE A 124 4.50 10.02 7.60
C ILE A 124 4.51 11.53 7.41
N ALA A 125 5.26 12.02 6.41
CA ALA A 125 5.36 13.44 6.12
C ALA A 125 4.00 14.05 5.69
N GLY A 126 3.17 13.30 4.97
CA GLY A 126 1.80 13.70 4.63
C GLY A 126 0.80 13.60 5.79
N GLY A 127 1.22 13.13 6.97
CA GLY A 127 0.43 13.14 8.20
C GLY A 127 -0.05 11.78 8.71
N ALA A 128 0.54 10.68 8.23
CA ALA A 128 0.25 9.35 8.78
C ALA A 128 0.69 9.24 10.24
N ASN A 129 -0.19 8.71 11.10
CA ASN A 129 0.02 8.63 12.55
C ASN A 129 0.05 7.19 13.10
N LEU A 130 -0.20 6.19 12.25
CA LEU A 130 -0.08 4.78 12.54
C LEU A 130 0.17 4.07 11.22
N LEU A 131 1.17 3.20 11.17
CA LEU A 131 1.47 2.37 10.00
C LEU A 131 1.07 0.94 10.30
N CYS A 132 0.36 0.31 9.38
CA CYS A 132 0.35 -1.15 9.29
C CYS A 132 1.35 -1.57 8.23
N PHE A 133 1.98 -2.72 8.36
CA PHE A 133 3.00 -3.18 7.45
C PHE A 133 2.84 -4.67 7.21
N THR A 134 2.29 -5.08 6.07
CA THR A 134 2.27 -6.51 5.73
C THR A 134 3.58 -6.98 5.15
N THR A 135 4.06 -8.13 5.62
CA THR A 135 5.22 -8.79 5.03
C THR A 135 4.99 -10.30 4.91
N GLY A 136 5.44 -10.85 3.78
CA GLY A 136 5.45 -12.29 3.53
C GLY A 136 6.81 -12.95 3.75
N ARG A 137 7.88 -12.16 3.86
CA ARG A 137 9.26 -12.67 3.98
C ARG A 137 10.04 -12.17 5.18
N GLY A 138 9.51 -11.20 5.91
CA GLY A 138 10.10 -10.78 7.18
C GLY A 138 10.93 -9.53 7.09
N SER A 139 10.35 -8.46 6.54
CA SER A 139 11.02 -7.15 6.52
C SER A 139 11.29 -6.68 7.94
N ALA A 140 12.55 -6.36 8.23
CA ALA A 140 12.97 -5.76 9.49
C ALA A 140 12.62 -4.25 9.57
N PHE A 141 11.93 -3.70 8.56
CA PHE A 141 11.61 -2.28 8.48
C PHE A 141 10.81 -1.79 9.69
N GLY A 142 11.24 -0.66 10.26
CA GLY A 142 10.52 0.04 11.32
C GLY A 142 10.66 1.54 11.16
N ALA A 143 9.61 2.28 11.49
CA ALA A 143 9.61 3.74 11.48
C ALA A 143 9.62 4.26 12.91
N LYS A 144 10.65 5.03 13.29
CA LYS A 144 10.71 5.69 14.61
C LYS A 144 9.66 6.80 14.79
N PRO A 145 9.35 7.65 13.78
CA PRO A 145 8.42 8.77 13.97
C PRO A 145 6.96 8.38 14.13
N THR A 146 6.58 7.15 13.78
CA THR A 146 5.18 6.70 13.75
C THR A 146 5.11 5.23 14.13
N PRO A 147 4.23 4.84 15.08
CA PRO A 147 4.04 3.44 15.45
C PRO A 147 3.80 2.58 14.21
N CYS A 148 4.50 1.45 14.10
CA CYS A 148 4.42 0.53 12.97
C CYS A 148 3.99 -0.85 13.46
N LEU A 149 2.88 -1.36 12.93
CA LEU A 149 2.35 -2.69 13.21
C LEU A 149 2.74 -3.64 12.07
N LYS A 150 3.61 -4.61 12.33
CA LYS A 150 4.02 -5.64 11.38
C LYS A 150 3.04 -6.81 11.38
N LEU A 151 2.53 -7.12 10.19
CA LEU A 151 1.51 -8.12 9.94
C LEU A 151 2.08 -9.24 9.07
N SER A 152 2.18 -10.46 9.60
CA SER A 152 2.66 -11.61 8.82
C SER A 152 1.55 -12.13 7.89
N THR A 153 1.88 -12.41 6.63
CA THR A 153 0.90 -12.96 5.66
C THR A 153 0.84 -14.48 5.63
N ASN A 154 1.77 -15.19 6.29
CA ASN A 154 1.80 -16.65 6.36
C ASN A 154 2.28 -17.16 7.73
N ASN A 155 1.84 -18.37 8.09
CA ASN A 155 2.20 -19.00 9.37
C ASN A 155 3.68 -19.33 9.49
N ALA A 156 4.36 -19.70 8.40
CA ALA A 156 5.78 -20.03 8.45
C ALA A 156 6.62 -18.82 8.89
N LEU A 157 6.31 -17.63 8.37
CA LEU A 157 6.94 -16.37 8.77
C LEU A 157 6.63 -16.04 10.22
N TRP A 158 5.36 -16.14 10.62
CA TRP A 158 4.95 -15.91 12.00
C TRP A 158 5.74 -16.77 12.99
N GLN A 159 5.90 -18.06 12.71
CA GLN A 159 6.65 -18.96 13.60
C GLN A 159 8.14 -18.63 13.63
N ARG A 160 8.73 -18.24 12.48
CA ARG A 160 10.16 -17.93 12.36
C ARG A 160 10.54 -16.59 12.97
N GLN A 161 9.66 -15.59 12.93
CA GLN A 161 9.94 -14.21 13.34
C GLN A 161 8.85 -13.69 14.29
N ARG A 162 8.39 -14.53 15.20
CA ARG A 162 7.28 -14.20 16.12
C ARG A 162 7.54 -12.92 16.92
N ASP A 163 8.79 -12.72 17.33
CA ASP A 163 9.19 -11.57 18.14
C ASP A 163 9.26 -10.25 17.35
N ASP A 164 9.29 -10.32 16.01
CA ASP A 164 9.30 -9.15 15.12
C ASP A 164 7.92 -8.91 14.46
N MET A 165 6.90 -9.71 14.78
CA MET A 165 5.57 -9.64 14.18
C MET A 165 4.52 -9.31 15.23
N ASP A 166 3.75 -8.25 15.03
CA ASP A 166 2.68 -7.87 15.96
C ASP A 166 1.45 -8.76 15.79
N LEU A 167 1.09 -9.11 14.55
CA LEU A 167 -0.13 -9.88 14.26
C LEU A 167 0.08 -10.89 13.13
N ASN A 168 -0.57 -12.05 13.27
CA ASN A 168 -0.66 -13.04 12.20
C ASN A 168 -1.99 -12.92 11.45
N ARG A 169 -1.94 -12.52 10.17
CA ARG A 169 -3.15 -12.38 9.33
C ARG A 169 -3.83 -13.71 9.05
N PHE A 170 -3.11 -14.83 9.09
CA PHE A 170 -3.68 -16.16 8.87
C PHE A 170 -4.59 -16.60 10.04
N LEU A 171 -4.35 -16.09 11.25
CA LEU A 171 -5.08 -16.48 12.46
C LEU A 171 -6.26 -15.56 12.80
N GLN A 172 -6.53 -14.52 12.01
CA GLN A 172 -7.56 -13.54 12.35
C GLN A 172 -8.92 -13.83 11.70
N ASN A 173 -9.80 -14.45 12.50
CA ASN A 173 -11.27 -14.38 12.40
C ASN A 173 -11.88 -13.44 13.47
N SER A 174 -11.09 -12.57 14.12
CA SER A 174 -11.48 -11.86 15.34
C SER A 174 -11.36 -10.32 15.26
N GLY A 175 -12.45 -9.68 14.82
CA GLY A 175 -13.11 -8.55 15.50
C GLY A 175 -12.39 -7.22 15.84
N GLN A 176 -11.09 -7.02 15.69
CA GLN A 176 -10.44 -5.81 16.27
C GLN A 176 -10.65 -4.52 15.47
N SER A 177 -11.22 -3.50 16.11
CA SER A 177 -11.51 -2.16 15.57
C SER A 177 -10.37 -1.21 15.89
N CYS A 178 -9.81 -0.53 14.88
CA CYS A 178 -8.72 0.42 15.06
C CYS A 178 -9.15 1.79 14.50
N ARG A 179 -9.14 2.83 15.35
CA ARG A 179 -9.57 4.20 15.04
C ARG A 179 -8.35 5.03 14.60
N ARG A 180 -8.40 5.59 13.39
CA ARG A 180 -7.29 6.22 12.63
C ARG A 180 -6.11 5.27 12.39
N VAL A 181 -6.07 4.69 11.20
CA VAL A 181 -4.99 3.81 10.75
C VAL A 181 -4.55 4.21 9.35
N VAL A 182 -3.28 4.58 9.18
CA VAL A 182 -2.72 4.60 7.83
C VAL A 182 -2.20 3.21 7.54
N ILE A 183 -2.91 2.50 6.67
CA ILE A 183 -2.59 1.11 6.39
C ILE A 183 -1.61 1.10 5.21
N HIS A 184 -0.32 1.19 5.52
CA HIS A 184 0.69 0.76 4.56
C HIS A 184 0.56 -0.75 4.37
N PHE A 185 0.85 -1.22 3.19
CA PHE A 185 0.79 -2.62 2.90
C PHE A 185 1.83 -2.86 1.85
N MET A 186 2.98 -3.33 2.30
CA MET A 186 4.05 -3.59 1.38
C MET A 186 3.96 -5.00 0.79
N TRP A 187 4.58 -5.15 -0.38
CA TRP A 187 5.05 -6.42 -0.91
C TRP A 187 6.41 -6.19 -1.58
N HIS A 188 7.46 -5.80 -0.84
CA HIS A 188 8.82 -6.02 -1.32
C HIS A 188 9.28 -7.39 -0.90
N ASP A 189 10.03 -7.94 -1.84
CA ASP A 189 11.39 -8.35 -1.52
C ASP A 189 12.31 -7.98 -2.68
N CYS A 190 13.54 -7.60 -2.34
CA CYS A 190 14.69 -7.73 -3.23
C CYS A 190 14.82 -9.17 -3.79
#